data_AF-A0A1V5W8Z9-F1
#
_entry.id   AF-A0A1V5W8Z9-F1
#
_cell.length_a   1.000
_cell.length_b   1.000
_cell.length_c   1.000
_cell.angle_alpha   90.00
_cell.angle_beta   90.00
_cell.angle_gamma   90.00
#
_symmetry.space_group_name_H-M   'P 1'
#
loop_
_entity.id
_entity.type
_entity.pdbx_description
1 polymer ?
#
loop_
_entity_poly.entity_id
_entity_poly.type
_entity_poly.pdbx_seq_one_letter_code
_entity_poly.pdbx_strand_id
1 'polypeptide(L)' 'MSQFVSVIFCRRCGSRFVEINEWKDDVAVINCRSCGNKTELKGFTLGRCSVTKKELEIARNTSARLNDFEK' A
#
# COMPACT_ATOMS: atom_id res chain seq x y z
N MET A 1 -4.59 23.82 -6.81
CA MET A 1 -5.31 22.54 -6.61
C MET A 1 -4.32 21.53 -6.06
N SER A 2 -4.61 20.91 -4.91
CA SER A 2 -3.76 19.86 -4.36
C SER A 2 -4.12 18.52 -4.97
N GLN A 3 -3.14 17.76 -5.44
CA GLN A 3 -3.31 16.38 -5.90
C GLN A 3 -2.89 15.44 -4.77
N PHE A 4 -3.68 14.38 -4.54
CA PHE A 4 -3.39 13.37 -3.52
C PHE A 4 -3.08 12.04 -4.19
N VAL A 5 -2.11 11.32 -3.64
CA VAL A 5 -1.70 10.00 -4.11
C VAL A 5 -1.91 9.00 -2.98
N SER A 6 -2.65 7.94 -3.25
CA SER A 6 -2.83 6.83 -2.32
C SER A 6 -1.60 5.91 -2.35
N VAL A 7 -1.07 5.58 -1.18
CA VAL A 7 0.10 4.69 -1.03
C VAL A 7 -0.28 3.56 -0.09
N ILE A 8 0.09 2.33 -0.46
CA ILE A 8 -0.14 1.15 0.37
C ILE A 8 1.12 0.84 1.20
N PHE A 9 0.92 0.64 2.50
CA PHE A 9 1.97 0.30 3.46
C PHE A 9 1.71 -1.08 4.08
N CYS A 10 2.79 -1.81 4.33
CA CYS A 10 2.72 -3.06 5.09
C CYS A 10 2.37 -2.77 6.55
N ARG A 11 1.21 -3.22 7.02
CA ARG A 11 0.80 -3.04 8.44
C ARG A 11 1.76 -3.70 9.44
N ARG A 12 2.51 -4.73 9.02
CA ARG A 12 3.42 -5.47 9.91
C ARG A 12 4.72 -4.72 10.21
N CYS A 13 5.31 -4.04 9.22
CA CYS A 13 6.62 -3.39 9.38
C CYS A 13 6.66 -1.93 8.92
N GLY A 14 5.52 -1.36 8.50
CA GLY A 14 5.40 0.00 7.97
C GLY A 14 6.02 0.23 6.59
N SER A 15 6.57 -0.81 5.96
CA SER A 15 7.27 -0.66 4.67
C SER A 15 6.32 -0.32 3.52
N ARG A 16 6.75 0.60 2.65
CA ARG A 16 6.10 0.95 1.38
C ARG A 16 6.46 0.03 0.22
N PHE A 17 7.36 -0.92 0.44
CA PHE A 17 7.82 -1.84 -0.61
C PHE A 17 6.83 -3.00 -0.73
N VAL A 18 5.60 -2.67 -1.12
CA VAL A 18 4.52 -3.61 -1.38
C VAL A 18 4.37 -3.81 -2.89
N GLU A 19 4.23 -5.04 -3.33
CA GLU A 19 4.09 -5.40 -4.74
C GLU A 19 3.11 -6.56 -4.93
N ILE A 20 2.56 -6.70 -6.13
CA ILE A 20 1.79 -7.89 -6.50
C ILE A 20 2.77 -9.00 -6.85
N ASN A 21 2.63 -10.15 -6.19
CA ASN A 21 3.46 -11.32 -6.41
C ASN A 21 2.83 -12.27 -7.44
N GLU A 22 1.52 -12.50 -7.32
CA GLU A 22 0.76 -13.41 -8.17
C GLU A 22 -0.69 -12.93 -8.28
N TRP A 23 -1.36 -13.31 -9.36
CA TRP A 23 -2.81 -13.18 -9.52
C TRP A 23 -3.42 -14.59 -9.49
N LYS A 24 -4.48 -14.78 -8.71
CA LYS A 24 -5.26 -16.02 -8.62
C LYS A 24 -6.73 -15.68 -8.72
N ASP A 25 -7.42 -16.16 -9.75
CA ASP A 25 -8.88 -16.05 -9.89
C ASP A 25 -9.44 -14.66 -9.53
N ASP A 26 -8.92 -13.61 -10.18
CA ASP A 26 -9.24 -12.18 -9.96
C ASP A 26 -8.83 -11.57 -8.60
N VAL A 27 -8.06 -12.31 -7.79
CA VAL A 27 -7.44 -11.85 -6.54
C VAL A 27 -5.95 -11.60 -6.76
N ALA A 28 -5.48 -10.40 -6.43
CA ALA A 28 -4.05 -10.13 -6.39
C ALA A 28 -3.48 -10.53 -5.02
N VAL A 29 -2.42 -11.33 -4.98
CA VAL A 29 -1.68 -11.58 -3.75
C VAL A 29 -0.56 -10.56 -3.66
N ILE A 30 -0.66 -9.67 -2.68
CA ILE A 30 0.33 -8.63 -2.44
C ILE A 30 1.35 -9.13 -1.43
N ASN A 31 2.63 -8.83 -1.68
CA ASN A 31 3.74 -9.14 -0.79
C ASN A 31 4.39 -7.83 -0.29
N CYS A 32 4.94 -7.86 0.91
CA CYS A 32 5.90 -6.86 1.37
C CYS A 32 7.32 -7.38 1.17
N ARG A 33 8.10 -6.72 0.31
CA ARG A 33 9.51 -7.09 0.09
C ARG A 33 10.41 -6.96 1.32
N SER A 34 10.04 -6.10 2.27
CA SER A 34 10.87 -5.86 3.46
C SER A 34 10.76 -6.93 4.53
N CYS A 35 9.58 -7.52 4.74
CA CYS A 35 9.38 -8.50 5.82
C CYS A 35 8.67 -9.78 5.36
N GLY A 36 8.41 -9.93 4.07
CA GLY A 36 7.76 -11.11 3.49
C GLY A 36 6.27 -11.25 3.81
N ASN A 37 5.63 -10.27 4.47
CA ASN A 37 4.21 -10.36 4.78
C ASN A 37 3.38 -10.41 3.49
N LYS A 38 2.39 -11.31 3.42
CA LYS A 38 1.51 -11.47 2.25
C LYS A 38 0.06 -11.30 2.65
N THR A 39 -0.76 -10.75 1.76
CA THR A 39 -2.22 -10.69 1.94
C THR A 39 -2.93 -10.65 0.58
N GLU A 40 -4.22 -10.96 0.57
CA GLU A 40 -5.07 -10.90 -0.61
C GLU A 40 -5.61 -9.48 -0.80
N LEU A 41 -5.59 -8.99 -2.04
CA LEU A 41 -6.19 -7.74 -2.46
C LEU A 41 -7.36 -8.06 -3.40
N LYS A 42 -8.57 -7.71 -2.97
CA LYS A 42 -9.83 -7.93 -3.71
C LYS A 42 -10.50 -6.59 -4.00
N GLY A 43 -11.11 -6.46 -5.17
CA GLY A 43 -11.85 -5.25 -5.59
C GLY A 43 -10.98 -4.03 -5.92
N PHE A 44 -9.65 -4.14 -5.85
CA PHE A 44 -8.69 -3.06 -6.15
C PHE A 44 -7.45 -3.61 -6.85
N THR A 45 -6.70 -2.73 -7.52
CA THR A 45 -5.38 -3.03 -8.11
C THR A 45 -4.30 -2.11 -7.54
N LEU A 46 -3.04 -2.52 -7.65
CA LEU A 46 -1.88 -1.73 -7.25
C LEU A 46 -1.23 -1.09 -8.48
N GLY A 47 -1.37 0.23 -8.61
CA GLY A 47 -0.60 1.03 -9.57
C GLY A 47 0.73 1.50 -8.97
N ARG A 48 1.78 1.58 -9.80
CA ARG A 48 3.04 2.25 -9.43
C ARG A 48 3.04 3.65 -10.02
N CYS A 49 3.30 4.66 -9.19
CA CYS A 49 3.49 6.04 -9.64
C CYS A 49 4.85 6.56 -9.16
N SER A 50 5.42 7.48 -9.94
CA SER A 50 6.58 8.26 -9.51
C SER A 50 6.06 9.50 -8.79
N VAL A 51 6.47 9.69 -7.54
CA VAL A 51 6.13 10.87 -6.74
C VAL A 51 7.39 11.49 -6.18
N THR A 52 7.36 12.80 -5.96
CA THR A 52 8.43 13.54 -5.29
C THR A 52 8.56 13.12 -3.83
N LYS A 53 9.72 13.40 -3.21
CA LYS A 53 9.94 13.13 -1.77
C LYS A 53 8.89 13.82 -0.89
N LYS A 54 8.49 15.04 -1.24
CA LYS A 54 7.51 15.83 -0.50
C LYS A 54 6.11 15.18 -0.52
N GLU A 55 5.67 14.73 -1.69
CA GLU A 55 4.39 14.01 -1.83
C GLU A 55 4.39 12.69 -1.06
N LEU A 56 5.52 11.99 -1.06
CA LEU A 56 5.69 10.77 -0.27
C LEU A 56 5.59 11.03 1.24
N GLU A 57 6.20 12.11 1.73
CA GLU A 57 6.12 12.50 3.16
C GLU A 57 4.69 12.87 3.58
N ILE A 58 3.98 13.61 2.73
CA ILE A 58 2.56 13.94 2.97
C ILE A 58 1.74 12.65 3.06
N ALA A 59 1.85 11.77 2.06
CA ALA A 59 1.12 10.50 2.04
C ALA A 59 1.42 9.60 3.27
N ARG A 60 2.68 9.58 3.75
CA ARG A 60 3.05 8.88 4.99
C ARG A 60 2.32 9.43 6.20
N ASN A 61 2.28 10.75 6.35
CA ASN A 61 1.66 11.41 7.50
C ASN A 61 0.13 11.40 7.45
N THR A 62 -0.46 11.19 6.26
CA THR A 62 -1.91 11.01 6.08
C THR A 62 -2.35 9.55 6.23
N SER A 63 -1.42 8.60 6.39
CA SER A 63 -1.81 7.20 6.62
C SER A 63 -2.68 7.06 7.88
N ALA A 64 -3.77 6.31 7.78
CA ALA A 64 -4.64 6.03 8.91
C ALA A 64 -3.84 5.34 10.02
N ARG A 65 -4.16 5.63 11.29
CA ARG A 65 -3.46 5.02 12.42
C ARG A 65 -3.69 3.51 12.39
N LEU A 66 -2.74 2.74 12.95
CA LEU A 66 -2.99 1.34 13.25
C LEU A 66 -4.33 1.25 14.01
N ASN A 67 -5.31 0.54 13.44
CA ASN A 67 -6.63 0.20 13.99
C ASN A 67 -7.85 1.07 13.57
N ASP A 68 -7.71 2.04 12.64
CA ASP A 68 -8.87 2.89 12.24
C ASP A 68 -9.80 2.26 11.18
N PHE A 69 -9.52 1.05 10.68
CA PHE A 69 -10.32 0.37 9.64
C PHE A 69 -11.13 -0.84 10.15
N GLU A 70 -11.12 -1.12 11.45
CA GLU A 70 -11.92 -2.19 12.05
C GLU A 70 -13.19 -1.61 12.70
N LYS A 71 -14.23 -1.44 11.89
CA LYS A 71 -15.63 -1.45 12.32
C LYS A 71 -16.44 -2.34 11.40
#